data_AF-A0A0B6ZKR7-F1
#
_entry.id   AF-A0A0B6ZKR7-F1
#
_cell.length_a   1.000
_cell.length_b   1.000
_cell.length_c   1.000
_cell.angle_alpha   90.00
_cell.angle_beta   90.00
_cell.angle_gamma   90.00
#
_symmetry.space_group_name_H-M   'P 1'
#
loop_
_entity.id
_entity.type
_entity.pdbx_description
1 polymer ?
#
loop_
_entity_poly.entity_id
_entity_poly.type
_entity_poly.pdbx_seq_one_letter_code
_entity_poly.pdbx_strand_id
1 'polypeptide(L)'
;VITTLEISASPTKSSCGKPADVIFVLDTSSSIWPIDFTKYVLTFVQNVVSVFNVGPHETQSRVGAVTFSNDVKLEFNLNSFQNKDDVLSAISRIRFRGGNTHTDKALKYVSQNMFDENKGSRSGVAHIIVVLTDGKSSNNFKTIMEAENARQRGAIIFAIGVGEAEDSELAQIASEPTSQFKFKVTDFAALDGIKIELALKACDVNLPTSTTVTPTT
;
A
#
# COMPACT_ATOMS: atom_id res chain seq x y z
N VAL A 1 24.42 33.81 -36.76
CA VAL A 1 25.08 33.13 -35.62
C VAL A 1 23.97 32.42 -34.87
N ILE A 2 23.96 31.09 -34.91
CA ILE A 2 22.89 30.25 -34.37
C ILE A 2 23.08 30.18 -32.85
N THR A 3 22.10 30.67 -32.10
CA THR A 3 22.01 30.49 -30.65
C THR A 3 21.52 29.08 -30.38
N THR A 4 22.41 28.21 -29.93
CA THR A 4 22.06 26.91 -29.34
C THR A 4 21.38 27.15 -28.00
N LEU A 5 20.08 26.86 -27.93
CA LEU A 5 19.37 26.71 -26.66
C LEU A 5 19.78 25.38 -26.04
N GLU A 6 20.41 25.44 -24.87
CA GLU A 6 20.64 24.25 -24.04
C GLU A 6 19.29 23.70 -23.57
N ILE A 7 18.92 22.51 -24.05
CA ILE A 7 17.79 21.74 -23.54
C ILE A 7 18.25 21.18 -22.18
N SER A 8 17.90 21.89 -21.11
CA SER A 8 18.03 21.37 -19.75
C SER A 8 17.08 20.18 -19.55
N ALA A 9 17.59 19.16 -18.88
CA ALA A 9 17.10 17.80 -18.78
C ALA A 9 15.59 17.65 -18.46
N SER A 10 15.00 16.59 -19.02
CA SER A 10 13.69 16.05 -18.61
C SER A 10 13.60 15.89 -17.09
N PRO A 11 12.40 16.02 -16.48
CA PRO A 11 12.24 15.86 -15.05
C PRO A 11 12.74 14.47 -14.65
N THR A 12 13.67 14.46 -13.70
CA THR A 12 14.25 13.27 -13.11
C THR A 12 13.13 12.33 -12.66
N LYS A 13 13.26 11.05 -13.04
CA LYS A 13 12.47 9.93 -12.51
C LYS A 13 12.37 10.13 -11.00
N SER A 14 11.17 10.44 -10.51
CA SER A 14 10.94 10.80 -9.11
C SER A 14 11.09 9.56 -8.24
N SER A 15 12.33 9.17 -7.94
CA SER A 15 12.63 7.99 -7.15
C SER A 15 12.47 8.31 -5.66
N CYS A 16 11.74 7.46 -4.94
CA CYS A 16 11.67 7.54 -3.48
C CYS A 16 12.99 7.09 -2.86
N GLY A 17 13.67 8.01 -2.15
CA GLY A 17 14.92 7.75 -1.45
C GLY A 17 14.76 7.44 0.05
N LYS A 18 13.57 7.62 0.63
CA LYS A 18 13.32 7.33 2.04
C LYS A 18 12.98 5.84 2.22
N PRO A 19 13.66 5.12 3.12
CA PRO A 19 13.33 3.72 3.38
C PRO A 19 11.96 3.62 4.07
N ALA A 20 11.18 2.64 3.64
CA ALA A 20 9.88 2.31 4.20
C ALA A 20 9.60 0.82 4.04
N ASP A 21 8.77 0.27 4.91
CA ASP A 21 8.24 -1.09 4.78
C ASP A 21 6.79 -0.98 4.32
N VAL A 22 6.54 -1.40 3.09
CA VAL A 22 5.25 -1.20 2.41
C VAL A 22 4.57 -2.54 2.18
N ILE A 23 3.36 -2.70 2.67
CA ILE A 23 2.56 -3.91 2.48
C ILE A 23 1.32 -3.58 1.67
N PHE A 24 1.17 -4.24 0.52
CA PHE A 24 -0.04 -4.15 -0.29
C PHE A 24 -1.08 -5.17 0.18
N VAL A 25 -2.31 -4.70 0.37
CA VAL A 25 -3.47 -5.48 0.82
C VAL A 25 -4.49 -5.43 -0.30
N LEU A 26 -4.51 -6.48 -1.12
CA LEU A 26 -5.20 -6.49 -2.40
C LEU A 26 -6.50 -7.29 -2.32
N ASP A 27 -7.62 -6.62 -2.57
CA ASP A 27 -8.90 -7.31 -2.67
C ASP A 27 -8.93 -8.23 -3.90
N THR A 28 -9.38 -9.45 -3.69
CA THR A 28 -9.63 -10.47 -4.72
C THR A 28 -11.04 -11.04 -4.60
N SER A 29 -11.95 -10.31 -3.98
CA SER A 29 -13.36 -10.64 -3.84
C SER A 29 -14.07 -10.72 -5.20
N SER A 30 -15.24 -11.36 -5.22
CA SER A 30 -16.00 -11.62 -6.43
C SER A 30 -16.67 -10.38 -7.04
N SER A 31 -16.61 -9.21 -6.40
CA SER A 31 -17.02 -7.94 -7.01
C SER A 31 -16.06 -7.50 -8.12
N ILE A 32 -14.80 -7.95 -8.05
CA ILE A 32 -13.76 -7.62 -9.03
C ILE A 32 -13.74 -8.66 -10.14
N TRP A 33 -13.75 -8.21 -11.39
CA TRP A 33 -13.53 -9.11 -12.52
C TRP A 33 -12.07 -9.58 -12.54
N PRO A 34 -11.78 -10.89 -12.74
CA PRO A 34 -10.41 -11.41 -12.75
C PRO A 34 -9.48 -10.71 -13.75
N ILE A 35 -10.04 -10.26 -14.88
CA ILE A 35 -9.31 -9.50 -15.89
C ILE A 35 -8.93 -8.10 -15.40
N ASP A 36 -9.79 -7.43 -14.65
CA ASP A 36 -9.51 -6.10 -14.09
C ASP A 36 -8.46 -6.18 -12.99
N PHE A 37 -8.53 -7.22 -12.15
CA PHE A 37 -7.49 -7.50 -11.16
C PHE A 37 -6.12 -7.69 -11.84
N THR A 38 -6.05 -8.59 -12.82
CA THR A 38 -4.79 -8.94 -13.49
C THR A 38 -4.23 -7.76 -14.29
N LYS A 39 -5.10 -7.01 -14.99
CA LYS A 39 -4.70 -5.92 -15.90
C LYS A 39 -4.43 -4.61 -15.19
N TYR A 40 -5.22 -4.24 -14.19
CA TYR A 40 -5.17 -2.92 -13.60
C TYR A 40 -4.62 -2.93 -12.18
N VAL A 41 -5.06 -3.83 -11.31
CA VAL A 41 -4.59 -3.88 -9.91
C VAL A 41 -3.12 -4.26 -9.85
N LEU A 42 -2.71 -5.34 -10.51
CA LEU A 42 -1.31 -5.77 -10.49
C LEU A 42 -0.38 -4.75 -11.16
N THR A 43 -0.79 -4.18 -12.31
CA THR A 43 -0.02 -3.13 -12.99
C THR A 43 0.08 -1.85 -12.15
N PHE A 44 -1.00 -1.45 -11.47
CA PHE A 44 -0.98 -0.33 -10.54
C PHE A 44 0.05 -0.55 -9.42
N VAL A 45 0.03 -1.71 -8.76
CA VAL A 45 0.96 -2.05 -7.69
C VAL A 45 2.40 -2.07 -8.19
N GLN A 46 2.66 -2.67 -9.36
CA GLN A 46 3.98 -2.67 -9.98
C GLN A 46 4.50 -1.25 -10.27
N ASN A 47 3.62 -0.37 -10.75
CA ASN A 47 3.99 1.02 -11.04
C ASN A 47 4.31 1.81 -9.76
N VAL A 48 3.51 1.62 -8.70
CA VAL A 48 3.79 2.21 -7.39
C VAL A 48 5.14 1.72 -6.86
N VAL A 49 5.37 0.40 -6.84
CA VAL A 49 6.64 -0.21 -6.40
C VAL A 49 7.84 0.28 -7.22
N SER A 50 7.64 0.55 -8.52
CA SER A 50 8.71 1.01 -9.41
C SER A 50 9.31 2.36 -9.00
N VAL A 51 8.52 3.20 -8.31
CA VAL A 51 8.95 4.50 -7.76
C VAL A 51 9.88 4.34 -6.55
N PHE A 52 9.71 3.28 -5.77
CA PHE A 52 10.53 3.02 -4.57
C PHE A 52 11.93 2.51 -4.89
N ASN A 53 12.95 2.89 -4.12
CA ASN A 53 14.24 2.19 -4.16
C ASN A 53 14.16 0.90 -3.34
N VAL A 54 13.81 -0.22 -3.97
CA VAL A 54 13.54 -1.50 -3.28
C VAL A 54 14.78 -2.39 -3.21
N GLY A 55 15.06 -2.90 -2.01
CA GLY A 55 16.15 -3.85 -1.76
C GLY A 55 16.35 -4.12 -0.26
N PRO A 56 17.31 -4.99 0.10
CA PRO A 56 17.50 -5.45 1.47
C PRO A 56 18.20 -4.43 2.37
N HIS A 57 18.92 -3.45 1.79
CA HIS A 57 19.73 -2.50 2.53
C HIS A 57 18.88 -1.55 3.38
N GLU A 58 19.43 -1.06 4.49
CA GLU A 58 18.71 -0.21 5.45
C GLU A 58 18.23 1.12 4.85
N THR A 59 18.89 1.60 3.80
CA THR A 59 18.51 2.81 3.05
C THR A 59 17.49 2.55 1.93
N GLN A 60 17.02 1.32 1.77
CA GLN A 60 16.07 0.92 0.74
C GLN A 60 14.71 0.56 1.35
N SER A 61 13.67 0.56 0.53
CA SER A 61 12.33 0.13 0.92
C SER A 61 12.19 -1.39 0.79
N ARG A 62 11.36 -1.99 1.65
CA ARG A 62 10.96 -3.39 1.57
C ARG A 62 9.48 -3.49 1.24
N VAL A 63 9.10 -4.51 0.48
CA VAL A 63 7.72 -4.67 -0.02
C VAL A 63 7.20 -6.05 0.32
N GLY A 64 5.99 -6.10 0.88
CA GLY A 64 5.22 -7.31 1.12
C GLY A 64 3.86 -7.22 0.42
N ALA A 65 3.21 -8.37 0.27
CA ALA A 65 1.86 -8.40 -0.29
C ALA A 65 1.02 -9.51 0.34
N VAL A 66 -0.25 -9.17 0.56
CA VAL A 66 -1.33 -10.11 0.83
C VAL A 66 -2.46 -9.87 -0.16
N THR A 67 -3.20 -10.93 -0.45
CA THR A 67 -4.52 -10.82 -1.04
C THR A 67 -5.57 -11.25 -0.03
N PHE A 68 -6.80 -10.76 -0.18
CA PHE A 68 -7.90 -11.19 0.67
C PHE A 68 -9.18 -11.38 -0.13
N SER A 69 -10.04 -12.25 0.38
CA SER A 69 -11.44 -12.35 0.00
C SER A 69 -12.25 -12.87 1.20
N ASN A 70 -12.57 -14.17 1.22
CA ASN A 70 -13.10 -14.85 2.40
C ASN A 70 -12.10 -14.88 3.55
N ASP A 71 -10.83 -15.10 3.21
CA ASP A 71 -9.70 -15.19 4.13
C ASP A 71 -8.49 -14.48 3.53
N VAL A 72 -7.44 -14.31 4.35
CA VAL A 72 -6.19 -13.67 3.94
C VAL A 72 -5.23 -14.72 3.38
N LYS A 73 -4.61 -14.41 2.25
CA LYS A 73 -3.45 -15.13 1.77
C LYS A 73 -2.23 -14.23 1.80
N LEU A 74 -1.20 -14.71 2.49
CA LEU A 74 0.15 -14.21 2.31
C LEU A 74 0.70 -14.58 0.93
N GLU A 75 1.02 -13.57 0.12
CA GLU A 75 1.72 -13.76 -1.16
C GLU A 75 3.24 -13.73 -0.91
N PHE A 76 3.75 -12.75 -0.16
CA PHE A 76 5.14 -12.71 0.30
C PHE A 76 5.37 -11.67 1.42
N ASN A 77 6.37 -11.94 2.28
CA ASN A 77 6.83 -11.04 3.36
C ASN A 77 7.85 -10.00 2.86
N LEU A 78 8.14 -8.99 3.69
CA LEU A 78 9.06 -7.88 3.40
C LEU A 78 10.50 -8.33 3.07
N ASN A 79 10.96 -9.45 3.62
CA ASN A 79 12.29 -10.02 3.37
C ASN A 79 12.33 -11.13 2.30
N SER A 80 11.25 -11.35 1.54
CA SER A 80 11.18 -12.49 0.61
C SER A 80 12.06 -12.33 -0.63
N PHE A 81 12.39 -11.10 -1.01
CA PHE A 81 13.13 -10.78 -2.24
C PHE A 81 14.26 -9.79 -1.97
N GLN A 82 15.32 -9.88 -2.77
CA GLN A 82 16.57 -9.11 -2.58
C GLN A 82 16.71 -7.94 -3.56
N ASN A 83 15.79 -7.80 -4.51
CA ASN A 83 15.82 -6.73 -5.50
C ASN A 83 14.41 -6.41 -5.99
N LYS A 84 14.27 -5.24 -6.61
CA LYS A 84 13.00 -4.76 -7.15
C LYS A 84 12.41 -5.67 -8.23
N ASP A 85 13.24 -6.19 -9.14
CA ASP A 85 12.75 -6.95 -10.28
C ASP A 85 12.07 -8.25 -9.84
N ASP A 86 12.60 -8.92 -8.82
CA ASP A 86 11.98 -10.10 -8.21
C ASP A 86 10.65 -9.76 -7.53
N VAL A 87 10.55 -8.61 -6.84
CA VAL A 87 9.28 -8.13 -6.26
C VAL A 87 8.26 -7.86 -7.36
N LEU A 88 8.62 -7.15 -8.42
CA LEU A 88 7.73 -6.86 -9.56
C LEU A 88 7.28 -8.15 -10.25
N SER A 89 8.20 -9.11 -10.40
CA SER A 89 7.93 -10.43 -10.96
C SER A 89 6.97 -11.23 -10.06
N ALA A 90 7.13 -11.17 -8.73
CA ALA A 90 6.24 -11.82 -7.78
C ALA A 90 4.82 -11.22 -7.82
N ILE A 91 4.70 -9.89 -7.89
CA ILE A 91 3.42 -9.19 -8.02
C ILE A 91 2.68 -9.66 -9.29
N SER A 92 3.38 -9.79 -10.42
CA SER A 92 2.76 -10.23 -11.69
C SER A 92 2.16 -11.64 -11.65
N ARG A 93 2.56 -12.47 -10.66
CA ARG A 93 2.10 -13.85 -10.50
C ARG A 93 1.01 -14.03 -9.46
N ILE A 94 0.62 -12.95 -8.75
CA ILE A 94 -0.47 -12.99 -7.78
C ILE A 94 -1.76 -13.39 -8.49
N ARG A 95 -2.49 -14.34 -7.91
CA ARG A 95 -3.71 -14.92 -8.51
C ARG A 95 -4.97 -14.38 -7.85
N PHE A 96 -5.95 -14.05 -8.68
CA PHE A 96 -7.32 -13.81 -8.24
C PHE A 96 -7.94 -15.08 -7.63
N ARG A 97 -8.78 -14.93 -6.60
CA ARG A 97 -9.41 -16.08 -5.90
C ARG A 97 -10.94 -16.02 -5.83
N GLY A 98 -11.54 -14.85 -5.86
CA GLY A 98 -12.98 -14.68 -5.60
C GLY A 98 -13.35 -14.94 -4.14
N GLY A 99 -14.57 -14.58 -3.78
CA GLY A 99 -15.14 -14.72 -2.43
C GLY A 99 -15.80 -13.43 -1.94
N ASN A 100 -16.08 -13.37 -0.64
CA ASN A 100 -16.54 -12.15 0.02
C ASN A 100 -15.40 -11.14 0.20
N THR A 101 -15.68 -10.01 0.83
CA THR A 101 -14.73 -8.90 1.03
C THR A 101 -14.45 -8.74 2.53
N HIS A 102 -13.52 -9.52 3.09
CA HIS A 102 -13.14 -9.43 4.52
C HIS A 102 -11.90 -8.55 4.75
N THR A 103 -12.07 -7.23 4.54
CA THR A 103 -11.03 -6.23 4.79
C THR A 103 -10.57 -6.24 6.25
N ASP A 104 -11.48 -6.56 7.19
CA ASP A 104 -11.20 -6.71 8.62
C ASP A 104 -10.12 -7.75 8.89
N LYS A 105 -10.24 -8.93 8.26
CA LYS A 105 -9.26 -10.00 8.41
C LYS A 105 -7.90 -9.61 7.85
N ALA A 106 -7.88 -8.90 6.72
CA ALA A 106 -6.66 -8.48 6.05
C ALA A 106 -5.87 -7.47 6.88
N LEU A 107 -6.53 -6.42 7.38
CA LEU A 107 -5.94 -5.41 8.26
C LEU A 107 -5.40 -6.04 9.56
N LYS A 108 -6.18 -6.94 10.17
CA LYS A 108 -5.73 -7.69 11.35
C LYS A 108 -4.49 -8.53 11.06
N TYR A 109 -4.50 -9.30 9.97
CA TYR A 109 -3.39 -10.18 9.63
C TYR A 109 -2.09 -9.39 9.41
N VAL A 110 -2.14 -8.33 8.62
CA VAL A 110 -0.96 -7.50 8.31
C VAL A 110 -0.38 -6.86 9.56
N SER A 111 -1.23 -6.18 10.34
CA SER A 111 -0.80 -5.44 11.55
C SER A 111 -0.28 -6.34 12.67
N GLN A 112 -0.67 -7.61 12.70
CA GLN A 112 -0.23 -8.56 13.73
C GLN A 112 0.95 -9.44 13.31
N ASN A 113 1.15 -9.66 12.01
CA ASN A 113 2.07 -10.72 11.55
C ASN A 113 3.15 -10.26 10.58
N MET A 114 2.98 -9.15 9.86
CA MET A 114 3.89 -8.81 8.76
C MET A 114 4.86 -7.67 9.09
N PHE A 115 4.49 -6.76 10.00
CA PHE A 115 5.44 -5.79 10.58
C PHE A 115 6.25 -6.41 11.73
N ASP A 116 6.79 -7.60 11.50
CA ASP A 116 7.66 -8.36 12.41
C ASP A 116 9.08 -8.42 11.84
N GLU A 117 10.11 -8.26 12.69
CA GLU A 117 11.51 -8.25 12.26
C GLU A 117 11.93 -9.56 11.58
N ASN A 118 11.38 -10.71 12.02
CA ASN A 118 11.62 -12.01 11.39
C ASN A 118 10.98 -12.10 9.99
N LYS A 119 10.04 -11.21 9.68
CA LYS A 119 9.41 -11.07 8.36
C LYS A 119 9.99 -9.92 7.54
N GLY A 120 11.05 -9.28 8.04
CA GLY A 120 11.78 -8.22 7.35
C GLY A 120 11.34 -6.81 7.71
N SER A 121 10.45 -6.63 8.69
CA SER A 121 10.14 -5.30 9.22
C SER A 121 11.37 -4.69 9.88
N ARG A 122 11.48 -3.37 9.85
CA ARG A 122 12.55 -2.61 10.51
C ARG A 122 11.98 -1.60 11.47
N SER A 123 12.67 -1.44 12.59
CA SER A 123 12.46 -0.29 13.47
C SER A 123 13.01 0.98 12.81
N GLY A 124 12.37 2.13 13.07
CA GLY A 124 12.84 3.42 12.57
C GLY A 124 12.57 3.71 11.09
N VAL A 125 11.75 2.90 10.40
CA VAL A 125 11.21 3.19 9.05
C VAL A 125 9.69 3.20 9.08
N ALA A 126 9.05 3.89 8.14
CA ALA A 126 7.60 3.96 8.08
C ALA A 126 7.00 2.58 7.75
N HIS A 127 6.00 2.16 8.52
CA HIS A 127 5.20 0.96 8.28
C HIS A 127 3.94 1.36 7.53
N ILE A 128 3.89 1.06 6.23
CA ILE A 128 2.83 1.54 5.34
C ILE A 128 1.97 0.36 4.90
N ILE A 129 0.65 0.49 5.07
CA ILE A 129 -0.35 -0.44 4.53
C ILE A 129 -1.05 0.26 3.38
N VAL A 130 -1.09 -0.37 2.20
CA VAL A 130 -1.85 0.11 1.05
C VAL A 130 -3.00 -0.85 0.80
N VAL A 131 -4.21 -0.47 1.21
CA VAL A 131 -5.44 -1.24 0.99
C VAL A 131 -6.05 -0.83 -0.35
N LEU A 132 -6.33 -1.81 -1.22
CA LEU A 132 -7.03 -1.59 -2.48
C LEU A 132 -8.27 -2.49 -2.53
N THR A 133 -9.45 -1.88 -2.62
CA THR A 133 -10.76 -2.55 -2.59
C THR A 133 -11.74 -1.87 -3.55
N ASP A 134 -12.66 -2.63 -4.14
CA ASP A 134 -13.78 -2.08 -4.94
C ASP A 134 -15.14 -2.19 -4.23
N GLY A 135 -15.18 -2.91 -3.11
CA GLY A 135 -16.40 -3.25 -2.41
C GLY A 135 -16.46 -2.72 -0.99
N LYS A 136 -17.67 -2.83 -0.43
CA LYS A 136 -17.94 -2.67 1.00
C LYS A 136 -17.51 -3.92 1.75
N SER A 137 -16.82 -3.76 2.87
CA SER A 137 -16.43 -4.90 3.70
C SER A 137 -17.65 -5.67 4.19
N SER A 138 -17.52 -7.00 4.23
CA SER A 138 -18.51 -7.91 4.81
C SER A 138 -18.64 -7.74 6.33
N ASN A 139 -17.68 -7.08 6.98
CA ASN A 139 -17.76 -6.67 8.38
C ASN A 139 -17.17 -5.27 8.59
N ASN A 140 -17.96 -4.25 8.27
CA ASN A 140 -17.54 -2.85 8.35
C ASN A 140 -17.12 -2.44 9.77
N PHE A 141 -17.87 -2.81 10.81
CA PHE A 141 -17.52 -2.49 12.21
C PHE A 141 -16.14 -3.05 12.60
N LYS A 142 -15.87 -4.32 12.30
CA LYS A 142 -14.54 -4.90 12.57
C LYS A 142 -13.46 -4.28 11.67
N THR A 143 -13.80 -3.89 10.45
CA THR A 143 -12.84 -3.24 9.53
C THR A 143 -12.34 -1.92 10.12
N ILE A 144 -13.25 -1.09 10.65
CA ILE A 144 -12.90 0.16 11.34
C ILE A 144 -12.03 -0.12 12.58
N MET A 145 -12.43 -1.09 13.39
CA MET A 145 -11.69 -1.46 14.60
C MET A 145 -10.27 -1.96 14.29
N GLU A 146 -10.10 -2.80 13.26
CA GLU A 146 -8.78 -3.33 12.91
C GLU A 146 -7.91 -2.29 12.18
N ALA A 147 -8.51 -1.35 11.44
CA ALA A 147 -7.79 -0.19 10.91
C ALA A 147 -7.26 0.70 12.04
N GLU A 148 -8.08 0.95 13.07
CA GLU A 148 -7.67 1.69 14.25
C GLU A 148 -6.55 0.97 15.02
N ASN A 149 -6.69 -0.34 15.23
CA ASN A 149 -5.64 -1.15 15.86
C ASN A 149 -4.31 -1.08 15.08
N ALA A 150 -4.37 -1.13 13.75
CA ALA A 150 -3.19 -1.03 12.90
C ALA A 150 -2.52 0.35 13.03
N ARG A 151 -3.31 1.44 13.03
CA ARG A 151 -2.80 2.81 13.24
C ARG A 151 -2.19 3.00 14.63
N GLN A 152 -2.83 2.46 15.68
CA GLN A 152 -2.30 2.51 17.05
C GLN A 152 -0.98 1.76 17.20
N ARG A 153 -0.72 0.76 16.34
CA ARG A 153 0.57 0.05 16.24
C ARG A 153 1.61 0.81 15.43
N GLY A 154 1.32 2.03 14.98
CA GLY A 154 2.22 2.88 14.21
C GLY A 154 2.14 2.70 12.70
N ALA A 155 1.21 1.88 12.19
CA ALA A 155 1.02 1.72 10.75
C ALA A 155 0.31 2.94 10.13
N ILE A 156 0.70 3.28 8.91
CA ILE A 156 0.11 4.37 8.13
C ILE A 156 -0.64 3.75 6.97
N ILE A 157 -1.94 4.02 6.88
CA ILE A 157 -2.84 3.28 6.01
C ILE A 157 -3.30 4.17 4.88
N PHE A 158 -2.94 3.79 3.65
CA PHE A 158 -3.51 4.31 2.42
C PHE A 158 -4.72 3.46 2.05
N ALA A 159 -5.90 4.06 1.91
CA ALA A 159 -7.11 3.38 1.48
C ALA A 159 -7.48 3.81 0.05
N ILE A 160 -7.47 2.86 -0.87
CA ILE A 160 -7.80 3.06 -2.28
C ILE A 160 -9.12 2.35 -2.59
N GLY A 161 -10.13 3.14 -2.91
CA GLY A 161 -11.41 2.65 -3.40
C GLY A 161 -11.52 2.72 -4.92
N VAL A 162 -12.12 1.70 -5.51
CA VAL A 162 -12.48 1.68 -6.94
C VAL A 162 -13.99 1.61 -7.10
N GLY A 163 -14.57 2.43 -7.97
CA GLY A 163 -15.99 2.40 -8.30
C GLY A 163 -16.90 2.57 -7.09
N GLU A 164 -17.70 1.54 -6.82
CA GLU A 164 -18.74 1.52 -5.79
C GLU A 164 -18.20 1.31 -4.36
N ALA A 165 -16.88 1.32 -4.16
CA ALA A 165 -16.27 1.27 -2.84
C ALA A 165 -16.87 2.36 -1.91
N GLU A 166 -17.29 1.96 -0.72
CA GLU A 166 -18.00 2.82 0.24
C GLU A 166 -17.06 3.92 0.78
N ASP A 167 -17.35 5.18 0.45
CA ASP A 167 -16.45 6.30 0.75
C ASP A 167 -16.27 6.52 2.26
N SER A 168 -17.34 6.32 3.02
CA SER A 168 -17.34 6.44 4.48
C SER A 168 -16.51 5.35 5.16
N GLU A 169 -16.43 4.15 4.58
CA GLU A 169 -15.59 3.06 5.06
C GLU A 169 -14.11 3.34 4.73
N LEU A 170 -13.82 3.76 3.50
CA LEU A 170 -12.46 4.13 3.09
C LEU A 170 -11.89 5.25 3.97
N ALA A 171 -12.70 6.25 4.32
CA ALA A 171 -12.29 7.34 5.20
C ALA A 171 -11.92 6.85 6.61
N GLN A 172 -12.61 5.83 7.13
CA GLN A 172 -12.32 5.27 8.45
C GLN A 172 -11.16 4.26 8.45
N ILE A 173 -10.84 3.70 7.28
CA ILE A 173 -9.66 2.84 7.09
C ILE A 173 -8.38 3.69 6.98
N ALA A 174 -8.43 4.77 6.20
CA ALA A 174 -7.27 5.62 5.94
C ALA A 174 -6.71 6.26 7.23
N SER A 175 -5.42 6.59 7.21
CA SER A 175 -4.82 7.48 8.21
C SER A 175 -5.28 8.94 8.04
N GLU A 176 -5.10 9.75 9.08
CA GLU A 176 -5.40 11.18 9.05
C GLU A 176 -4.18 12.03 8.63
N PRO A 177 -4.39 13.16 7.91
CA PRO A 177 -5.67 13.64 7.39
C PRO A 177 -6.14 12.79 6.19
N THR A 178 -7.41 12.39 6.17
CA THR A 178 -7.98 11.53 5.11
C THR A 178 -7.72 12.04 3.68
N SER A 179 -7.61 13.35 3.46
CA SER A 179 -7.29 13.95 2.16
C SER A 179 -5.90 13.56 1.61
N GLN A 180 -5.00 13.07 2.46
CA GLN A 180 -3.68 12.59 2.06
C GLN A 180 -3.65 11.08 1.82
N PHE A 181 -4.43 10.31 2.60
CA PHE A 181 -4.31 8.86 2.67
C PHE A 181 -5.48 8.10 2.03
N LYS A 182 -6.58 8.78 1.71
CA LYS A 182 -7.72 8.20 1.00
C LYS A 182 -7.68 8.57 -0.48
N PHE A 183 -7.84 7.57 -1.34
CA PHE A 183 -7.99 7.72 -2.77
C PHE A 183 -9.26 7.02 -3.22
N LYS A 184 -10.02 7.64 -4.13
CA LYS A 184 -11.16 7.00 -4.77
C LYS A 184 -11.12 7.27 -6.26
N VAL A 185 -11.22 6.22 -7.07
CA VAL A 185 -11.25 6.29 -8.54
C VAL A 185 -12.55 5.70 -9.07
N THR A 186 -12.96 6.12 -10.27
CA THR A 186 -14.24 5.73 -10.85
C THR A 186 -14.29 4.27 -11.30
N ASP A 187 -13.16 3.74 -11.76
CA ASP A 187 -13.01 2.37 -12.25
C ASP A 187 -11.55 1.92 -12.15
N PHE A 188 -11.29 0.67 -12.49
CA PHE A 188 -9.96 0.09 -12.41
C PHE A 188 -8.95 0.73 -13.38
N ALA A 189 -9.39 1.22 -14.55
CA ALA A 189 -8.49 1.88 -15.49
C ALA A 189 -7.99 3.22 -14.93
N ALA A 190 -8.84 3.92 -14.17
CA ALA A 190 -8.51 5.19 -13.52
C ALA A 190 -7.45 5.07 -12.40
N LEU A 191 -7.09 3.86 -11.94
CA LEU A 191 -5.94 3.63 -11.05
C LEU A 191 -4.64 4.18 -11.66
N ASP A 192 -4.53 4.18 -12.99
CA ASP A 192 -3.36 4.70 -13.69
C ASP A 192 -3.10 6.20 -13.37
N GLY A 193 -4.16 6.97 -13.09
CA GLY A 193 -4.06 8.39 -12.80
C GLY A 193 -3.44 8.71 -11.43
N ILE A 194 -3.59 7.83 -10.44
CA ILE A 194 -3.18 8.11 -9.05
C ILE A 194 -1.84 7.46 -8.66
N LYS A 195 -1.26 6.58 -9.51
CA LYS A 195 -0.09 5.75 -9.20
C LYS A 195 1.14 6.55 -8.73
N ILE A 196 1.43 7.68 -9.38
CA ILE A 196 2.59 8.51 -9.04
C ILE A 196 2.31 9.32 -7.77
N GLU A 197 1.12 9.91 -7.66
CA GLU A 197 0.73 10.68 -6.48
C GLU A 197 0.77 9.81 -5.21
N LEU A 198 0.18 8.60 -5.27
CA LEU A 198 0.19 7.67 -4.16
C LEU A 198 1.61 7.25 -3.79
N ALA A 199 2.45 6.93 -4.77
CA ALA A 199 3.83 6.52 -4.51
C ALA A 199 4.65 7.64 -3.85
N LEU A 200 4.48 8.89 -4.29
CA LEU A 200 5.15 10.05 -3.70
C LEU A 200 4.66 10.33 -2.28
N LYS A 201 3.33 10.33 -2.07
CA LYS A 201 2.76 10.51 -0.73
C LYS A 201 3.23 9.42 0.23
N ALA A 202 3.23 8.16 -0.21
CA ALA A 202 3.75 7.04 0.58
C ALA A 202 5.25 7.16 0.86
N CYS A 203 6.04 7.68 -0.10
CA CYS A 203 7.45 7.96 0.11
C CYS A 203 7.70 9.03 1.18
N ASP A 204 6.90 10.10 1.16
CA ASP A 204 7.10 11.27 2.00
C ASP A 204 6.49 11.17 3.39
N VAL A 205 5.87 10.03 3.69
CA VAL A 205 5.37 9.70 5.01
C VAL A 205 6.50 9.86 6.04
N ASN A 206 6.30 10.77 6.98
CA ASN A 206 7.15 10.89 8.15
C ASN A 206 6.64 9.95 9.24
N LEU A 207 7.57 9.38 10.00
CA LEU A 207 7.22 8.58 11.17
C LEU A 207 6.31 9.39 12.11
N PRO A 208 5.28 8.77 12.71
CA PRO A 208 4.59 9.39 13.82
C PRO A 208 5.65 9.71 14.87
N THR A 209 5.83 11.00 15.19
CA THR A 209 6.73 11.40 16.27
C THR A 209 6.26 10.68 17.53
N SER A 210 7.08 9.77 18.05
CA SER A 210 6.85 9.16 19.36
C SER A 210 6.68 10.31 20.34
N THR A 211 5.46 10.60 20.76
CA THR A 211 5.21 11.55 21.83
C THR A 211 5.83 10.95 23.07
N THR A 212 7.00 11.47 23.45
CA THR A 212 7.57 11.24 24.77
C THR A 212 6.54 11.74 25.76
N VAL A 213 5.71 10.83 26.28
CA VAL A 213 4.88 11.10 27.44
C VAL A 213 5.86 11.28 28.59
N THR A 214 6.20 12.53 28.88
CA THR A 214 6.88 12.87 30.13
C THR A 214 5.96 12.39 31.26
N PRO A 215 6.40 11.47 32.14
CA PRO A 215 5.59 11.11 33.29
C PRO A 215 5.49 12.35 34.19
N THR A 216 4.27 12.86 34.35
CA THR A 216 3.99 13.86 35.37
C THR A 216 4.08 13.15 36.72
N THR A 217 5.18 13.39 37.43
CA THR A 217 5.31 13.13 38.88
C THR A 217 4.37 14.01 39.69
#